data_AF-H6BHU1-F1
#
_entry.id   AF-H6BHU1-F1
#
_cell.length_a   1.000
_cell.length_b   1.000
_cell.length_c   1.000
_cell.angle_alpha   90.00
_cell.angle_beta   90.00
_cell.angle_gamma   90.00
#
_symmetry.space_group_name_H-M   'P 1'
#
loop_
_entity.id
_entity.type
_entity.pdbx_description
1 polymer ?
#
loop_
_entity_poly.entity_id
_entity_poly.type
_entity_poly.pdbx_seq_one_letter_code
_entity_poly.pdbx_strand_id
1 'polypeptide(L)'
;MWWYGDLSGFLTCFYSVGGMFFCILVLGVILLSLALVVSQKCRYEGGKLTSFECGFDPLSSSRMPFSLRFFLLALLFLVFDLEMILLFPYVFSVMSVFSSVGVISKVWGVTFLVVLVLGLMHELNEGTLDWELD
;
A
#
# COMPACT_ATOMS: atom_id res chain seq x y z
N MET A 1 -6.85 11.86 -27.61
CA MET A 1 -6.35 13.21 -27.21
C MET A 1 -5.80 13.19 -25.77
N TRP A 2 -4.91 12.24 -25.44
CA TRP A 2 -4.17 12.21 -24.16
C TRP A 2 -2.84 11.45 -24.26
N TRP A 3 -2.36 11.13 -25.48
CA TRP A 3 -1.23 10.20 -25.65
C TRP A 3 -0.35 10.48 -26.89
N TYR A 4 -0.22 11.74 -27.32
CA TYR A 4 0.72 12.07 -28.40
C TYR A 4 1.53 13.32 -28.05
N GLY A 5 2.81 13.12 -27.69
CA GLY A 5 3.89 13.99 -28.16
C GLY A 5 4.46 15.08 -27.25
N ASP A 6 3.72 15.65 -26.30
CA ASP A 6 4.21 16.84 -25.58
C ASP A 6 4.91 16.51 -24.25
N LEU A 7 6.24 16.37 -24.30
CA LEU A 7 7.12 16.25 -23.13
C LEU A 7 6.87 17.38 -22.10
N SER A 8 6.52 18.58 -22.58
CA SER A 8 6.16 19.75 -21.78
C SER A 8 4.90 19.51 -20.92
N GLY A 9 3.89 18.83 -21.44
CA GLY A 9 2.66 18.52 -20.70
C GLY A 9 2.89 17.51 -19.57
N PHE A 10 3.69 16.47 -19.85
CA PHE A 10 4.10 15.49 -18.83
C PHE A 10 4.92 16.13 -17.71
N LEU A 11 5.92 16.97 -18.08
CA LEU A 11 6.73 17.71 -17.12
C LEU A 11 5.86 18.66 -16.27
N THR A 12 4.93 19.38 -16.89
CA THR A 12 4.04 20.31 -16.16
C THR A 12 3.16 19.59 -15.14
N CYS A 13 2.63 18.41 -15.48
CA CYS A 13 1.88 17.57 -14.55
C CYS A 13 2.77 17.10 -13.39
N PHE A 14 3.98 16.62 -13.69
CA PHE A 14 4.92 16.14 -12.69
C PHE A 14 5.36 17.25 -11.71
N TYR A 15 5.67 18.44 -12.23
CA TYR A 15 6.02 19.59 -11.40
C TYR A 15 4.83 20.12 -10.58
N SER A 16 3.62 20.12 -11.14
CA SER A 16 2.40 20.52 -10.43
C SER A 16 2.09 19.57 -9.27
N VAL A 17 2.08 18.27 -9.53
CA VAL A 17 1.82 17.24 -8.51
C VAL A 17 2.93 17.21 -7.46
N GLY A 18 4.19 17.23 -7.88
CA GLY A 18 5.33 17.31 -6.98
C GLY A 18 5.29 18.55 -6.08
N GLY A 19 4.88 19.70 -6.64
CA GLY A 19 4.67 20.94 -5.89
C GLY A 19 3.60 20.80 -4.82
N MET A 20 2.46 20.16 -5.13
CA MET A 20 1.40 19.90 -4.14
C MET A 20 1.89 19.02 -2.98
N PHE A 21 2.61 17.93 -3.27
CA PHE A 21 3.20 17.07 -2.23
C PHE A 21 4.19 17.83 -1.34
N PHE A 22 5.06 18.64 -1.95
CA PHE A 22 6.01 19.46 -1.21
C PHE A 22 5.30 20.45 -0.27
N CYS A 23 4.26 21.12 -0.75
CA CYS A 23 3.45 22.02 0.08
C CYS A 23 2.83 21.31 1.28
N ILE A 24 2.29 20.10 1.10
CA ILE A 24 1.70 19.30 2.19
C ILE A 24 2.77 18.92 3.22
N LEU A 25 3.95 18.49 2.78
CA LEU A 25 5.06 18.17 3.69
C LEU A 25 5.51 19.39 4.50
N VAL A 26 5.68 20.55 3.84
CA VAL A 26 6.03 21.80 4.52
C VAL A 26 4.96 22.19 5.55
N LEU A 27 3.68 22.07 5.19
CA LEU A 27 2.57 22.32 6.11
C LEU A 27 2.62 21.38 7.32
N GLY A 28 2.88 20.09 7.10
CA GLY A 28 3.03 19.10 8.17
C GLY A 28 4.18 19.44 9.14
N VAL A 29 5.32 19.88 8.62
CA VAL A 29 6.47 20.32 9.44
C VAL A 29 6.17 21.59 10.22
N ILE A 30 5.48 22.55 9.62
CA ILE A 30 5.06 23.80 10.30
C ILE A 30 4.08 23.48 11.43
N LEU A 31 3.09 22.61 11.19
CA LEU A 31 2.13 22.23 12.22
C LEU A 31 2.81 21.48 13.37
N LEU A 32 3.75 20.58 13.07
CA LEU A 32 4.53 19.87 14.08
C LEU A 32 5.39 20.83 14.90
N SER A 33 6.07 21.79 14.26
CA SER A 33 6.91 22.76 14.98
C SER A 33 6.09 23.71 15.84
N LEU A 34 4.94 24.17 15.36
CA LEU A 34 3.99 24.95 16.15
C LEU A 34 3.47 24.13 17.35
N ALA A 35 3.13 22.85 17.16
CA ALA A 35 2.70 22.00 18.25
C ALA A 35 3.80 21.84 19.33
N LEU A 36 5.06 21.70 18.93
CA LEU A 36 6.20 21.63 19.85
C LEU A 36 6.44 22.95 20.60
N VAL A 37 6.30 24.10 19.94
CA VAL A 37 6.45 25.43 20.55
C VAL A 37 5.30 25.76 21.50
N VAL A 38 4.06 25.42 21.12
CA VAL A 38 2.85 25.63 21.93
C VAL A 38 2.78 24.65 23.10
N SER A 39 3.41 23.47 23.01
CA SER A 39 3.40 22.47 24.08
C SER A 39 4.05 23.01 25.36
N GLN A 40 3.21 23.33 26.36
CA GLN A 40 3.63 24.00 27.60
C GLN A 40 4.30 23.09 28.64
N LYS A 41 4.59 21.81 28.36
CA LYS A 41 5.10 20.89 29.39
C LYS A 41 6.15 19.91 28.87
N CYS A 42 7.37 20.39 28.65
CA CYS A 42 8.59 19.58 28.79
C CYS A 42 9.04 19.52 30.27
N ARG A 43 8.14 19.25 31.22
CA ARG A 43 8.57 18.83 32.55
C ARG A 43 8.73 17.31 32.50
N TYR A 44 9.97 16.86 32.63
CA TYR A 44 10.37 15.46 32.65
C TYR A 44 9.86 14.79 33.93
N GLU A 45 8.56 14.59 34.03
CA GLU A 45 7.94 13.81 35.11
C GLU A 45 8.04 12.34 34.70
N GLY A 46 8.91 11.58 35.37
CA GLY A 46 9.26 10.20 34.99
C GLY A 46 8.06 9.27 34.75
N GLY A 47 6.95 9.46 35.47
CA GLY A 47 5.72 8.67 35.29
C GLY A 47 4.90 8.99 34.02
N LYS A 48 5.23 10.05 33.28
CA LYS A 48 4.61 10.37 31.97
C LYS A 48 5.38 9.78 30.79
N LEU A 49 6.60 9.29 31.03
CA LEU A 49 7.47 8.69 30.02
C LEU A 49 7.43 7.16 30.06
N THR A 50 6.72 6.58 31.05
CA THR A 50 6.47 5.14 31.11
C THR A 50 5.37 4.76 30.12
N SER A 51 5.48 3.57 29.54
CA SER A 51 4.46 3.01 28.65
C SER A 51 3.08 3.07 29.28
N PHE A 52 2.08 3.37 28.46
CA PHE A 52 0.70 3.56 28.89
C PHE A 52 0.04 2.21 29.18
N GLU A 53 0.45 1.56 30.26
CA GLU A 53 -0.21 0.42 30.90
C GLU A 53 0.52 0.15 32.23
N CYS A 54 0.16 0.97 33.23
CA CYS A 54 0.19 0.61 34.64
C CYS A 54 1.47 -0.07 35.17
N GLY A 55 2.62 0.64 35.17
CA GLY A 55 3.74 0.32 36.08
C GLY A 55 4.39 -1.06 35.94
N PHE A 56 4.11 -1.80 34.87
CA PHE A 56 4.86 -3.00 34.52
C PHE A 56 6.05 -2.61 33.63
N ASP A 57 7.25 -2.99 34.05
CA ASP A 57 8.39 -3.00 33.14
C ASP A 57 8.03 -3.91 31.95
N PRO A 58 8.35 -3.53 30.70
CA PRO A 58 8.07 -4.38 29.56
C PRO A 58 8.68 -5.76 29.83
N LEU A 59 7.82 -6.75 30.06
CA LEU A 59 8.22 -8.11 30.37
C LEU A 59 9.23 -8.55 29.31
N SER A 60 10.47 -8.73 29.76
CA SER A 60 11.61 -9.37 29.13
C SER A 60 11.46 -9.81 27.66
N SER A 61 12.32 -9.25 26.80
CA SER A 61 12.62 -9.66 25.41
C SER A 61 11.41 -9.95 24.51
N SER A 62 11.22 -9.08 23.51
CA SER A 62 10.26 -9.23 22.39
C SER A 62 10.62 -10.38 21.42
N ARG A 63 11.13 -11.50 21.92
CA ARG A 63 11.54 -12.68 21.14
C ARG A 63 10.39 -13.67 20.89
N MET A 64 9.16 -13.26 21.15
CA MET A 64 8.02 -13.97 20.59
C MET A 64 8.01 -13.67 19.08
N PRO A 65 8.15 -14.68 18.20
CA PRO A 65 8.10 -14.44 16.78
C PRO A 65 6.77 -13.78 16.45
N PHE A 66 6.85 -12.68 15.71
CA PHE A 66 5.71 -12.00 15.12
C PHE A 66 4.82 -13.02 14.39
N SER A 67 3.50 -12.84 14.45
CA SER A 67 2.57 -13.85 13.92
C SER A 67 2.79 -14.06 12.43
N LEU A 68 2.94 -15.33 12.02
CA LEU A 68 3.15 -15.72 10.62
C LEU A 68 2.00 -15.26 9.69
N ARG A 69 0.82 -14.98 10.25
CA ARG A 69 -0.35 -14.50 9.53
C ARG A 69 -0.11 -13.15 8.83
N PHE A 70 0.48 -12.19 9.54
CA PHE A 70 0.80 -10.88 8.93
C PHE A 70 1.87 -11.00 7.84
N PHE A 71 2.79 -11.96 7.97
CA PHE A 71 3.76 -12.25 6.93
C PHE A 71 3.10 -12.83 5.66
N LEU A 72 2.17 -13.79 5.83
CA LEU A 72 1.42 -14.37 4.70
C LEU A 72 0.54 -13.34 4.00
N LEU A 73 -0.11 -12.44 4.74
CA LEU A 73 -0.86 -11.32 4.17
C LEU A 73 0.02 -10.38 3.35
N ALA A 74 1.21 -10.03 3.85
CA ALA A 74 2.16 -9.19 3.12
C ALA A 74 2.68 -9.88 1.84
N LEU A 75 2.93 -11.19 1.91
CA LEU A 75 3.35 -11.98 0.76
C LEU A 75 2.24 -12.08 -0.30
N LEU A 76 0.99 -12.33 0.13
CA LEU A 76 -0.17 -12.37 -0.76
C LEU A 76 -0.41 -11.03 -1.45
N PHE A 77 -0.33 -9.91 -0.70
CA PHE A 77 -0.43 -8.57 -1.26
C PHE A 77 0.68 -8.30 -2.28
N LEU A 78 1.92 -8.70 -1.98
CA LEU A 78 3.06 -8.52 -2.89
C LEU A 78 2.86 -9.27 -4.22
N VAL A 79 2.40 -10.52 -4.16
CA VAL A 79 2.15 -11.33 -5.37
C VAL A 79 0.99 -10.74 -6.18
N PHE A 80 -0.11 -10.40 -5.53
CA PHE A 80 -1.27 -9.81 -6.21
C PHE A 80 -0.94 -8.43 -6.84
N ASP A 81 -0.13 -7.61 -6.18
CA ASP A 81 0.32 -6.32 -6.72
C ASP A 81 1.24 -6.50 -7.95
N LEU A 82 2.10 -7.53 -7.94
CA LEU A 82 2.88 -7.94 -9.11
C LEU A 82 1.97 -8.39 -10.27
N GLU A 83 0.94 -9.17 -9.98
CA GLU A 83 0.01 -9.66 -11.00
C GLU A 83 -0.81 -8.51 -11.60
N MET A 84 -1.15 -7.50 -10.80
CA MET A 84 -1.85 -6.30 -11.25
C MET A 84 -0.99 -5.41 -12.16
N ILE A 85 0.31 -5.26 -11.89
CA ILE A 85 1.20 -4.50 -12.79
C ILE A 85 1.34 -5.17 -14.16
N LEU A 86 1.28 -6.51 -14.23
CA LEU A 86 1.28 -7.25 -15.51
C LEU A 86 -0.06 -7.12 -16.24
N LEU A 87 -1.17 -7.07 -15.51
CA LEU A 87 -2.51 -6.98 -16.08
C LEU A 87 -2.84 -5.59 -16.63
N PHE A 88 -2.29 -4.53 -16.04
CA PHE A 88 -2.55 -3.14 -16.45
C PHE A 88 -2.28 -2.84 -17.94
N PRO A 89 -1.09 -3.12 -18.51
CA PRO A 89 -0.83 -2.90 -19.94
C PRO A 89 -1.69 -3.79 -20.83
N TYR A 90 -2.02 -5.01 -20.39
CA TYR A 90 -2.90 -5.91 -21.13
C TYR A 90 -4.32 -5.32 -21.26
N VAL A 91 -4.92 -4.87 -20.16
CA VAL A 91 -6.25 -4.22 -20.18
C VAL A 91 -6.24 -2.98 -21.07
N PHE A 92 -5.20 -2.15 -21.00
CA PHE A 92 -5.09 -0.97 -21.86
C PHE A 92 -5.02 -1.34 -23.35
N SER A 93 -4.29 -2.40 -23.70
CA SER A 93 -4.21 -2.88 -25.09
C SER A 93 -5.57 -3.39 -25.61
N VAL A 94 -6.32 -4.11 -24.77
CA VAL A 94 -7.66 -4.60 -25.11
C VAL A 94 -8.63 -3.44 -25.25
N MET A 95 -8.58 -2.44 -24.35
CA MET A 95 -9.48 -1.29 -24.40
C MET A 95 -9.23 -0.37 -25.59
N SER A 96 -7.96 -0.15 -25.96
CA SER A 96 -7.58 0.74 -27.07
C SER A 96 -7.76 0.11 -28.44
N VAL A 97 -7.58 -1.21 -28.59
CA VAL A 97 -7.64 -1.90 -29.88
C VAL A 97 -8.48 -3.18 -29.82
N PHE A 98 -9.70 -3.07 -29.27
CA PHE A 98 -10.57 -4.20 -28.95
C PHE A 98 -10.84 -5.17 -30.11
N SER A 99 -10.86 -4.68 -31.36
CA SER A 99 -11.07 -5.52 -32.55
C SER A 99 -9.79 -6.13 -33.13
N SER A 100 -8.59 -5.58 -32.86
CA SER A 100 -7.32 -6.08 -33.41
C SER A 100 -6.60 -7.06 -32.49
N VAL A 101 -6.97 -7.12 -31.21
CA VAL A 101 -6.39 -8.10 -30.28
C VAL A 101 -6.86 -9.49 -30.70
N GLY A 102 -5.91 -10.33 -31.11
CA GLY A 102 -6.18 -11.69 -31.56
C GLY A 102 -6.90 -12.52 -30.50
N VAL A 103 -7.78 -13.42 -30.94
CA VAL A 103 -8.59 -14.29 -30.07
C VAL A 103 -7.72 -15.07 -29.07
N ILE A 104 -6.53 -15.49 -29.49
CA ILE A 104 -5.55 -16.18 -28.65
C ILE A 104 -5.16 -15.33 -27.43
N SER A 105 -4.81 -14.05 -27.64
CA SER A 105 -4.44 -13.14 -26.56
C SER A 105 -5.58 -12.93 -25.54
N LYS A 106 -6.82 -12.84 -26.04
CA LYS A 106 -8.02 -12.76 -25.20
C LYS A 106 -8.19 -13.99 -24.31
N VAL A 107 -8.00 -15.18 -24.88
CA VAL A 107 -8.05 -16.44 -24.13
C VAL A 107 -6.98 -16.45 -23.04
N TRP A 108 -5.73 -16.11 -23.35
CA TRP A 108 -4.66 -16.04 -22.35
C TRP A 108 -4.95 -15.05 -21.22
N GLY A 109 -5.50 -13.87 -21.52
CA GLY A 109 -5.87 -12.91 -20.48
C GLY A 109 -7.00 -13.39 -19.59
N VAL A 110 -7.98 -14.11 -20.12
CA VAL A 110 -9.04 -14.74 -19.32
C VAL A 110 -8.47 -15.88 -18.48
N THR A 111 -7.62 -16.73 -19.05
CA THR A 111 -6.94 -17.79 -18.30
C THR A 111 -6.10 -17.23 -17.17
N PHE A 112 -5.38 -16.13 -17.41
CA PHE A 112 -4.62 -15.43 -16.39
C PHE A 112 -5.53 -14.96 -15.24
N LEU A 113 -6.64 -14.28 -15.54
CA LEU A 113 -7.63 -13.89 -14.53
C LEU A 113 -8.21 -15.07 -13.74
N VAL A 114 -8.50 -16.19 -14.40
CA VAL A 114 -8.99 -17.41 -13.73
C VAL A 114 -7.96 -17.94 -12.74
N VAL A 115 -6.68 -17.96 -13.09
CA VAL A 115 -5.61 -18.39 -12.18
C VAL A 115 -5.55 -17.49 -10.95
N LEU A 116 -5.68 -16.16 -11.09
CA LEU A 116 -5.72 -15.23 -9.96
C LEU A 116 -6.87 -15.54 -8.99
N VAL A 117 -8.07 -15.73 -9.53
CA VAL A 117 -9.26 -16.02 -8.72
C VAL A 117 -9.12 -17.37 -8.02
N LEU A 118 -8.64 -18.40 -8.73
CA LEU A 118 -8.44 -19.73 -8.14
C LEU A 118 -7.36 -19.72 -7.05
N GLY A 119 -6.25 -19.01 -7.25
CA GLY A 119 -5.20 -18.85 -6.26
C GLY A 119 -5.70 -18.19 -4.98
N LEU A 120 -6.52 -17.13 -5.13
CA LEU A 120 -7.15 -16.47 -3.99
C LEU A 120 -8.17 -17.37 -3.27
N MET A 121 -9.00 -18.10 -4.02
CA MET A 121 -9.96 -19.04 -3.43
C MET A 121 -9.26 -20.17 -2.66
N HIS A 122 -8.12 -20.66 -3.15
CA HIS A 122 -7.31 -21.66 -2.46
C HIS A 122 -6.81 -21.12 -1.12
N GLU A 123 -6.20 -19.93 -1.11
CA GLU A 123 -5.68 -19.33 0.13
C GLU A 123 -6.78 -18.98 1.15
N LEU A 124 -7.97 -18.60 0.67
CA LEU A 124 -9.14 -18.39 1.53
C LEU A 124 -9.64 -19.68 2.19
N ASN A 125 -9.62 -20.80 1.46
CA ASN A 125 -10.06 -22.09 1.99
C ASN A 125 -9.10 -22.69 3.03
N GLU A 126 -7.82 -22.32 2.98
CA GLU A 126 -6.82 -22.70 4.00
C GLU A 126 -6.98 -21.93 5.33
N GLY A 127 -7.90 -20.97 5.40
CA GLY A 127 -8.17 -20.23 6.64
C GLY A 127 -7.05 -19.28 7.08
N THR A 128 -6.03 -19.05 6.24
CA THR A 128 -4.96 -18.07 6.49
C THR A 128 -5.50 -16.65 6.72
N LEU A 129 -6.69 -16.37 6.15
CA LEU A 129 -7.37 -15.09 6.15
C LEU A 129 -8.47 -14.97 7.22
N ASP A 130 -8.79 -16.06 7.93
CA ASP A 130 -9.83 -16.03 8.95
C ASP A 130 -9.32 -15.37 10.24
N TRP A 131 -10.12 -14.42 10.71
CA TRP A 131 -9.91 -13.66 11.92
C TRP A 131 -10.80 -14.28 12.98
N GLU A 132 -10.22 -15.06 13.88
CA GLU A 132 -10.82 -15.32 15.17
C GLU A 132 -10.83 -13.99 15.92
N LEU A 133 -12.03 -13.39 16.04
CA LEU A 133 -12.33 -12.47 17.12
C LEU A 133 -12.29 -13.28 18.42
N ASP A 134 -11.09 -13.46 18.98
CA ASP A 134 -10.94 -13.75 20.41
C ASP A 134 -10.96 -12.43 21.20
#